data_AF-A0A093XXY1-F1
#
_entry.id   AF-A0A093XXY1-F1
#
_cell.length_a   1.000
_cell.length_b   1.000
_cell.length_c   1.000
_cell.angle_alpha   90.00
_cell.angle_beta   90.00
_cell.angle_gamma   90.00
#
_symmetry.space_group_name_H-M   'P 1'
#
loop_
_entity.id
_entity.type
_entity.pdbx_description
1 polymer ?
#
loop_
_entity_poly.entity_id
_entity_poly.type
_entity_poly.pdbx_seq_one_letter_code
_entity_poly.pdbx_strand_id
1 'polypeptide(L)'
;MPSRSEISYFGAGPAGLPTSVLETAAASLVNHNDTGLGLAEHSHRSALASGILEDAKAHLASYLDIPADYDILFMQGGGSGEFSATLYNFVGFWVEKRRLEIVAQLGTNDEIAVLAALKQAVAEELKVDYLVTGSWSLKASQEAARLLGSEYVNVAADSRVSNNGKFGGIPEESTWTLSKAPAFT
;
A
#
# COMPACT_ATOMS: atom_id res chain seq x y z
N MET A 1 18.70 -19.98 -30.54
CA MET A 1 17.98 -19.03 -29.66
C MET A 1 19.04 -18.36 -28.79
N PRO A 2 19.01 -17.03 -28.58
CA PRO A 2 19.96 -16.38 -27.69
C PRO A 2 19.79 -16.88 -26.25
N SER A 3 20.91 -17.02 -25.55
CA SER A 3 20.98 -17.27 -24.11
C SER A 3 20.61 -16.02 -23.32
N ARG A 4 20.24 -16.19 -22.04
CA ARG A 4 19.89 -15.06 -21.16
C ARG A 4 21.06 -14.08 -20.97
N SER A 5 22.30 -14.57 -20.92
CA SER A 5 23.51 -13.75 -20.78
C SER A 5 23.81 -12.89 -22.00
N GLU A 6 23.25 -13.23 -23.17
CA GLU A 6 23.42 -12.44 -24.40
C GLU A 6 22.41 -11.29 -24.51
N ILE A 7 21.44 -11.19 -23.60
CA ILE A 7 20.38 -10.19 -23.63
C ILE A 7 20.54 -9.18 -22.49
N SER A 8 20.86 -7.94 -22.85
CA SER A 8 20.78 -6.80 -21.92
C SER A 8 19.35 -6.27 -21.88
N TYR A 9 18.61 -6.63 -20.83
CA TYR A 9 17.21 -6.21 -20.65
C TYR A 9 17.10 -5.05 -19.65
N PHE A 10 16.72 -3.87 -20.15
CA PHE A 10 16.53 -2.65 -19.35
C PHE A 10 15.04 -2.29 -19.14
N GLY A 11 14.17 -3.31 -19.03
CA GLY A 11 12.75 -3.11 -18.75
C GLY A 11 12.52 -2.48 -17.38
N ALA A 12 11.68 -1.46 -17.32
CA ALA A 12 11.36 -0.73 -16.08
C ALA A 12 10.37 -1.46 -15.15
N GLY A 13 9.72 -2.52 -15.64
CA GLY A 13 8.63 -3.22 -14.95
C GLY A 13 7.66 -3.86 -15.95
N PRO A 14 7.58 -5.20 -16.04
CA PRO A 14 8.46 -6.18 -15.40
C PRO A 14 9.95 -5.97 -15.75
N ALA A 15 10.84 -6.50 -14.92
CA ALA A 15 12.29 -6.34 -15.04
C ALA A 15 13.01 -7.71 -15.10
N GLY A 16 14.31 -7.71 -15.37
CA GLY A 16 15.12 -8.93 -15.44
C GLY A 16 15.28 -9.59 -14.07
N LEU A 17 15.11 -10.92 -14.01
CA LEU A 17 15.41 -11.74 -12.84
C LEU A 17 16.74 -12.49 -12.99
N PRO A 18 17.47 -12.77 -11.89
CA PRO A 18 18.68 -13.59 -11.91
C PRO A 18 18.42 -14.97 -12.52
N THR A 19 19.33 -15.44 -13.39
CA THR A 19 19.19 -16.73 -14.08
C THR A 19 19.10 -17.90 -13.09
N SER A 20 19.92 -17.91 -12.04
CA SER A 20 19.92 -18.97 -11.02
C SER A 20 18.58 -19.11 -10.29
N VAL A 21 17.89 -18.00 -10.03
CA VAL A 21 16.57 -17.99 -9.41
C VAL A 21 15.53 -18.62 -10.34
N LEU A 22 15.58 -18.29 -11.63
CA LEU A 22 14.66 -18.85 -12.62
C LEU A 22 14.88 -20.35 -12.85
N GLU A 23 16.13 -20.79 -12.88
CA GLU A 23 16.47 -22.22 -13.01
C GLU A 23 15.94 -23.01 -11.81
N THR A 24 16.12 -22.47 -10.60
CA THR A 24 15.59 -23.07 -9.36
C THR A 24 14.05 -23.11 -9.36
N ALA A 25 13.40 -22.01 -9.77
CA ALA A 25 11.95 -21.93 -9.87
C ALA A 25 11.39 -22.90 -10.92
N ALA A 26 12.04 -23.01 -12.08
CA ALA A 26 11.65 -23.93 -13.15
C ALA A 26 11.72 -25.40 -12.68
N ALA A 27 12.79 -25.78 -11.96
CA ALA A 27 12.89 -27.11 -11.37
C ALA A 27 11.78 -27.37 -10.33
N SER A 28 11.51 -26.39 -9.47
CA SER A 28 10.46 -26.47 -8.44
C SER A 28 9.05 -26.58 -9.03
N LEU A 29 8.79 -25.99 -10.19
CA LEU A 29 7.51 -26.14 -10.88
C LEU A 29 7.25 -27.59 -11.34
N VAL A 30 8.30 -28.38 -11.55
CA VAL A 30 8.20 -29.78 -11.99
C VAL A 30 8.18 -30.74 -10.81
N ASN A 31 9.09 -30.58 -9.85
CA ASN A 31 9.13 -31.37 -8.63
C ASN A 31 9.78 -30.54 -7.51
N HIS A 32 8.96 -30.05 -6.59
CA HIS A 32 9.45 -29.23 -5.50
C HIS A 32 9.94 -30.10 -4.34
N ASN A 33 11.22 -29.96 -3.97
CA ASN A 33 11.82 -30.66 -2.82
C ASN A 33 11.53 -32.17 -2.79
N ASP A 34 11.61 -32.82 -3.95
CA ASP A 34 11.41 -34.27 -4.11
C ASP A 34 10.05 -34.80 -3.61
N THR A 35 9.01 -33.96 -3.54
CA THR A 35 7.67 -34.40 -3.13
C THR A 35 6.98 -35.26 -4.19
N GLY A 36 7.52 -35.31 -5.41
CA GLY A 36 6.89 -35.94 -6.58
C GLY A 36 5.78 -35.09 -7.19
N LEU A 37 5.64 -33.84 -6.76
CA LEU A 37 4.64 -32.87 -7.21
C LEU A 37 5.33 -31.53 -7.48
N GLY A 38 4.86 -30.80 -8.49
CA GLY A 38 5.25 -29.44 -8.76
C GLY A 38 4.76 -28.48 -7.68
N LEU A 39 5.48 -27.37 -7.46
CA LEU A 39 5.15 -26.37 -6.45
C LEU A 39 3.70 -25.86 -6.56
N ALA A 40 3.21 -25.67 -7.79
CA ALA A 40 1.86 -25.16 -8.06
C ALA A 40 0.73 -26.20 -7.83
N GLU A 41 1.07 -27.46 -7.56
CA GLU A 41 0.11 -28.53 -7.28
C GLU A 41 -0.14 -28.70 -5.78
N HIS A 42 0.76 -28.16 -4.94
CA HIS A 42 0.61 -28.19 -3.49
C HIS A 42 -0.54 -27.29 -3.03
N SER A 43 -1.30 -27.77 -2.04
CA SER A 43 -2.35 -26.96 -1.42
C SER A 43 -1.77 -25.74 -0.71
N HIS A 44 -2.35 -24.56 -0.92
CA HIS A 44 -2.02 -23.34 -0.17
C HIS A 44 -2.25 -23.45 1.35
N ARG A 45 -2.99 -24.48 1.81
CA ARG A 45 -3.22 -24.76 3.23
C ARG A 45 -2.26 -25.81 3.80
N SER A 46 -1.33 -26.33 3.00
CA SER A 46 -0.37 -27.32 3.46
C SER A 46 0.73 -26.68 4.32
N ALA A 47 1.33 -27.48 5.20
CA ALA A 47 2.49 -27.04 5.98
C ALA A 47 3.66 -26.60 5.08
N LEU A 48 3.79 -27.20 3.90
CA LEU A 48 4.77 -26.80 2.89
C LEU A 48 4.52 -25.37 2.38
N ALA A 49 3.29 -25.06 1.98
CA ALA A 49 2.93 -23.72 1.52
C ALA A 49 3.07 -22.67 2.64
N SER A 50 2.65 -22.99 3.87
CA SER A 50 2.85 -22.13 5.02
C SER A 50 4.35 -21.91 5.32
N GLY A 51 5.18 -22.95 5.24
CA GLY A 51 6.62 -22.84 5.42
C GLY A 51 7.27 -21.86 4.44
N ILE A 52 6.94 -21.97 3.14
CA ILE A 52 7.43 -21.04 2.11
C ILE A 52 7.05 -19.58 2.43
N LEU A 53 5.82 -19.35 2.90
CA LEU A 53 5.33 -18.02 3.24
C LEU A 53 6.08 -17.44 4.44
N GLU A 54 6.24 -18.23 5.51
CA GLU A 54 6.92 -17.79 6.73
C GLU A 54 8.41 -17.57 6.49
N ASP A 55 9.08 -18.42 5.71
CA ASP A 55 10.47 -18.21 5.30
C ASP A 55 10.62 -16.93 4.47
N ALA A 56 9.69 -16.65 3.55
CA ALA A 56 9.71 -15.43 2.76
C ALA A 56 9.52 -14.17 3.63
N LYS A 57 8.62 -14.21 4.62
CA LYS A 57 8.45 -13.12 5.60
C LYS A 57 9.72 -12.94 6.44
N ALA A 58 10.29 -14.01 6.96
CA ALA A 58 11.48 -13.96 7.80
C ALA A 58 12.69 -13.40 7.05
N HIS A 59 12.91 -13.84 5.81
CA HIS A 59 13.96 -13.30 4.96
C HIS A 59 13.75 -11.80 4.65
N LEU A 60 12.52 -11.39 4.34
CA LEU A 60 12.22 -9.97 4.07
C LEU A 60 12.43 -9.11 5.32
N ALA A 61 11.94 -9.58 6.47
CA ALA A 61 12.11 -8.90 7.74
C ALA A 61 13.59 -8.72 8.09
N SER A 62 14.38 -9.79 7.95
CA SER A 62 15.83 -9.73 8.20
C SER A 62 16.59 -8.89 7.18
N TYR A 63 16.14 -8.84 5.91
CA TYR A 63 16.85 -8.11 4.86
C TYR A 63 16.63 -6.59 4.93
N LEU A 64 15.42 -6.17 5.34
CA LEU A 64 15.03 -4.75 5.43
C LEU A 64 15.03 -4.22 6.88
N ASP A 65 15.52 -5.00 7.84
CA ASP A 65 15.51 -4.67 9.28
C ASP A 65 14.10 -4.26 9.79
N ILE A 66 13.07 -5.02 9.41
CA ILE A 66 11.67 -4.72 9.77
C ILE A 66 11.45 -5.01 11.27
N PRO A 67 10.96 -4.04 12.07
CA PRO A 67 10.69 -4.25 13.49
C PRO A 67 9.58 -5.29 13.77
N ALA A 68 9.63 -5.91 14.95
CA ALA A 68 8.73 -7.00 15.32
C ALA A 68 7.26 -6.58 15.57
N ASP A 69 6.99 -5.28 15.68
CA ASP A 69 5.66 -4.69 15.79
C ASP A 69 5.01 -4.37 14.44
N TYR A 70 5.59 -4.85 13.33
CA TYR A 70 5.02 -4.79 11.98
C TYR A 70 4.64 -6.18 11.47
N ASP A 71 3.54 -6.23 10.72
CA ASP A 71 3.12 -7.42 9.97
C ASP A 71 3.53 -7.32 8.48
N ILE A 72 3.89 -8.47 7.89
CA ILE A 72 4.21 -8.60 6.46
C ILE A 72 3.06 -9.32 5.75
N LEU A 73 2.44 -8.64 4.79
CA LEU A 73 1.33 -9.14 3.99
C LEU A 73 1.74 -9.35 2.53
N PHE A 74 1.39 -10.50 1.95
CA PHE A 74 1.50 -10.76 0.52
C PHE A 74 0.12 -10.66 -0.13
N MET A 75 -0.09 -9.60 -0.90
CA MET A 75 -1.40 -9.25 -1.47
C MET A 75 -1.36 -9.20 -3.00
N GLN A 76 -2.49 -9.53 -3.63
CA GLN A 76 -2.71 -9.32 -5.06
C GLN A 76 -3.16 -7.88 -5.33
N GLY A 77 -3.16 -7.46 -6.61
CA GLY A 77 -3.60 -6.12 -7.03
C GLY A 77 -2.47 -5.15 -7.37
N GLY A 78 -1.22 -5.49 -6.99
CA GLY A 78 -0.03 -4.71 -7.28
C GLY A 78 -0.07 -3.29 -6.67
N GLY A 79 0.94 -2.47 -6.98
CA GLY A 79 1.04 -1.14 -6.37
C GLY A 79 -0.18 -0.22 -6.61
N SER A 80 -0.90 -0.41 -7.72
CA SER A 80 -2.12 0.36 -8.00
C SER A 80 -3.29 -0.06 -7.10
N GLY A 81 -3.43 -1.35 -6.79
CA GLY A 81 -4.46 -1.84 -5.86
C GLY A 81 -4.26 -1.27 -4.46
N GLU A 82 -3.01 -1.08 -4.05
CA GLU A 82 -2.66 -0.53 -2.74
C GLU A 82 -3.01 0.96 -2.59
N PHE A 83 -3.19 1.71 -3.69
CA PHE A 83 -3.70 3.09 -3.60
C PHE A 83 -5.07 3.15 -2.93
N SER A 84 -5.97 2.25 -3.33
CA SER A 84 -7.32 2.17 -2.79
C SER A 84 -7.32 1.48 -1.42
N ALA A 85 -6.56 0.39 -1.26
CA ALA A 85 -6.54 -0.38 -0.01
C ALA A 85 -5.99 0.48 1.16
N THR A 86 -4.90 1.20 0.94
CA THR A 86 -4.32 2.13 1.93
C THR A 86 -5.36 3.18 2.33
N LEU A 87 -5.99 3.83 1.33
CA LEU A 87 -7.01 4.85 1.58
C LEU A 87 -8.17 4.33 2.44
N TYR A 88 -8.75 3.18 2.08
CA TYR A 88 -9.88 2.61 2.82
C TYR A 88 -9.53 2.26 4.26
N ASN A 89 -8.34 1.70 4.51
CA ASN A 89 -7.92 1.35 5.86
C ASN A 89 -7.74 2.59 6.75
N PHE A 90 -7.03 3.61 6.26
CA PHE A 90 -6.81 4.83 7.04
C PHE A 90 -8.08 5.66 7.23
N VAL A 91 -8.93 5.78 6.21
CA VAL A 91 -10.22 6.47 6.35
C VAL A 91 -11.13 5.69 7.31
N GLY A 92 -11.16 4.36 7.23
CA GLY A 92 -11.92 3.53 8.17
C GLY A 92 -11.48 3.75 9.62
N PHE A 93 -10.16 3.78 9.86
CA PHE A 93 -9.60 4.10 11.18
C PHE A 93 -9.99 5.50 11.66
N TRP A 94 -9.87 6.51 10.80
CA TRP A 94 -10.26 7.89 11.14
C TRP A 94 -11.75 7.98 11.50
N VAL A 95 -12.63 7.35 10.71
CA VAL A 95 -14.07 7.33 10.93
C VAL A 95 -14.42 6.69 12.27
N GLU A 96 -13.79 5.55 12.60
CA GLU A 96 -14.04 4.87 13.87
C GLU A 96 -13.54 5.69 15.07
N LYS A 97 -12.36 6.28 14.97
CA LYS A 97 -11.85 7.20 16.00
C LYS A 97 -12.81 8.36 16.23
N ARG A 98 -13.32 8.98 15.15
CA ARG A 98 -14.26 10.08 15.24
C ARG A 98 -15.61 9.65 15.82
N ARG A 99 -16.08 8.45 15.47
CA ARG A 99 -17.30 7.85 16.04
C ARG A 99 -17.19 7.70 17.56
N LEU A 100 -16.06 7.19 18.06
CA LEU A 100 -15.82 7.03 19.50
C LEU A 100 -15.80 8.38 20.23
N GLU A 101 -15.18 9.41 19.65
CA GLU A 101 -15.19 10.78 20.20
C GLU A 101 -16.61 11.35 20.25
N ILE A 102 -17.41 11.17 19.20
CA ILE A 102 -18.81 11.62 19.14
C ILE A 102 -19.65 10.91 20.20
N VAL A 103 -19.50 9.59 20.37
CA VAL A 103 -20.20 8.83 21.43
C VAL A 103 -19.86 9.41 22.81
N ALA A 104 -18.58 9.72 23.06
CA ALA A 104 -18.15 10.33 24.31
C ALA A 104 -18.73 11.73 24.52
N GLN A 105 -18.82 12.55 23.47
CA GLN A 105 -19.39 13.91 23.52
C GLN A 105 -20.90 13.92 23.72
N LEU A 106 -21.62 13.02 23.05
CA LEU A 106 -23.08 12.91 23.15
C LEU A 106 -23.51 12.20 24.45
N GLY A 107 -22.62 11.43 25.07
CA GLY A 107 -22.93 10.63 26.26
C GLY A 107 -23.93 9.50 25.99
N THR A 108 -24.12 9.11 24.72
CA THR A 108 -25.03 8.05 24.29
C THR A 108 -24.44 7.30 23.10
N ASN A 109 -24.81 6.03 22.98
CA ASN A 109 -24.50 5.20 21.82
C ASN A 109 -25.75 4.96 20.94
N ASP A 110 -26.70 5.91 20.97
CA ASP A 110 -27.84 5.91 20.05
C ASP A 110 -27.35 6.02 18.60
N GLU A 111 -27.60 4.99 17.81
CA GLU A 111 -27.02 4.83 16.47
C GLU A 111 -27.45 5.95 15.52
N ILE A 112 -28.70 6.43 15.64
CA ILE A 112 -29.22 7.49 14.77
C ILE A 112 -28.53 8.82 15.07
N ALA A 113 -28.43 9.20 16.35
CA ALA A 113 -27.76 10.42 16.76
C ALA A 113 -26.26 10.40 16.43
N VAL A 114 -25.58 9.28 16.71
CA VAL A 114 -24.15 9.11 16.42
C VAL A 114 -23.90 9.15 14.91
N LEU A 115 -24.70 8.47 14.10
CA LEU A 115 -24.55 8.47 12.65
C LEU A 115 -24.80 9.86 12.04
N ALA A 116 -25.79 10.60 12.54
CA ALA A 116 -26.06 11.96 12.08
C ALA A 116 -24.87 12.90 12.35
N ALA A 117 -24.33 12.88 13.57
CA ALA A 117 -23.15 13.65 13.94
C ALA A 117 -21.90 13.20 13.16
N LEU A 118 -21.72 11.90 12.96
CA LEU A 118 -20.57 11.37 12.23
C LEU A 118 -20.60 11.77 10.75
N LYS A 119 -21.77 11.76 10.10
CA LYS A 119 -21.91 12.25 8.72
C LYS A 119 -21.53 13.73 8.60
N GLN A 120 -21.92 14.54 9.58
CA GLN A 120 -21.52 15.94 9.62
C GLN A 120 -20.00 16.09 9.80
N ALA A 121 -19.40 15.35 10.74
CA ALA A 121 -17.96 15.36 10.96
C ALA A 121 -17.18 14.91 9.71
N VAL A 122 -17.65 13.86 9.01
CA VAL A 122 -17.04 13.45 7.74
C VAL A 122 -17.08 14.60 6.72
N ALA A 123 -18.24 15.22 6.52
CA ALA A 123 -18.38 16.30 5.53
C ALA A 123 -17.50 17.53 5.83
N GLU A 124 -17.35 17.87 7.11
CA GLU A 124 -16.66 19.10 7.53
C GLU A 124 -15.17 18.90 7.81
N GLU A 125 -14.78 17.72 8.32
CA GLU A 125 -13.46 17.50 8.92
C GLU A 125 -12.60 16.49 8.15
N LEU A 126 -13.19 15.53 7.43
CA LEU A 126 -12.39 14.51 6.75
C LEU A 126 -11.50 15.15 5.68
N LYS A 127 -10.20 14.87 5.79
CA LYS A 127 -9.20 15.19 4.78
C LYS A 127 -8.16 14.07 4.69
N VAL A 128 -7.73 13.77 3.47
CA VAL A 128 -6.59 12.90 3.18
C VAL A 128 -5.50 13.74 2.52
N ASP A 129 -4.35 13.82 3.19
CA ASP A 129 -3.22 14.62 2.72
C ASP A 129 -2.29 13.77 1.86
N TYR A 130 -1.90 14.32 0.70
CA TYR A 130 -0.94 13.70 -0.20
C TYR A 130 0.25 14.62 -0.46
N LEU A 131 1.45 14.03 -0.44
CA LEU A 131 2.68 14.64 -0.94
C LEU A 131 2.94 14.10 -2.35
N VAL A 132 2.73 14.94 -3.36
CA VAL A 132 2.87 14.58 -4.77
C VAL A 132 4.30 14.84 -5.23
N THR A 133 5.16 13.82 -5.15
CA THR A 133 6.59 13.90 -5.50
C THR A 133 6.97 13.08 -6.74
N GLY A 134 6.04 12.26 -7.23
CA GLY A 134 6.22 11.41 -8.41
C GLY A 134 4.90 11.00 -9.08
N SER A 135 5.01 10.28 -10.19
CA SER A 135 3.85 9.76 -10.93
C SER A 135 2.99 8.81 -10.09
N TRP A 136 3.59 8.06 -9.15
CA TRP A 136 2.87 7.13 -8.29
C TRP A 136 2.05 7.85 -7.22
N SER A 137 2.63 8.82 -6.50
CA SER A 137 1.90 9.62 -5.52
C SER A 137 0.79 10.47 -6.17
N LEU A 138 1.00 10.96 -7.40
CA LEU A 138 -0.04 11.65 -8.17
C LEU A 138 -1.21 10.71 -8.50
N LYS A 139 -0.92 9.49 -8.96
CA LYS A 139 -1.97 8.50 -9.25
C LYS A 139 -2.71 8.09 -7.97
N ALA A 140 -2.00 7.94 -6.86
CA ALA A 140 -2.61 7.64 -5.57
C ALA A 140 -3.58 8.76 -5.12
N SER A 141 -3.19 10.03 -5.23
CA SER A 141 -4.06 11.15 -4.87
C SER A 141 -5.28 11.29 -5.80
N GLN A 142 -5.10 10.99 -7.10
CA GLN A 142 -6.19 10.93 -8.07
C GLN A 142 -7.18 9.79 -7.78
N GLU A 143 -6.66 8.62 -7.38
CA GLU A 143 -7.50 7.50 -6.97
C GLU A 143 -8.30 7.83 -5.71
N ALA A 144 -7.69 8.53 -4.74
CA ALA A 144 -8.41 9.03 -3.59
C ALA A 144 -9.53 10.02 -3.96
N ALA A 145 -9.25 10.93 -4.88
CA ALA A 145 -10.26 11.88 -5.36
C ALA A 145 -11.40 11.16 -6.10
N ARG A 146 -11.11 10.08 -6.84
CA ARG A 146 -12.12 9.24 -7.51
C ARG A 146 -13.01 8.51 -6.50
N LEU A 147 -12.44 8.05 -5.39
CA LEU A 147 -13.14 7.23 -4.38
C LEU A 147 -13.94 8.06 -3.37
N LEU A 148 -13.39 9.19 -2.91
CA LEU A 148 -13.99 10.01 -1.85
C LEU A 148 -14.66 11.28 -2.38
N GLY A 149 -14.17 11.82 -3.49
CA GLY A 149 -14.43 13.21 -3.90
C GLY A 149 -13.20 14.08 -3.70
N SER A 150 -12.96 15.01 -4.63
CA SER A 150 -11.79 15.90 -4.59
C SER A 150 -11.77 16.84 -3.40
N GLU A 151 -12.94 17.16 -2.83
CA GLU A 151 -13.10 18.02 -1.66
C GLU A 151 -12.50 17.41 -0.38
N TYR A 152 -12.29 16.09 -0.35
CA TYR A 152 -11.65 15.39 0.76
C TYR A 152 -10.14 15.20 0.55
N VAL A 153 -9.62 15.48 -0.64
CA VAL A 153 -8.20 15.30 -0.97
C VAL A 153 -7.48 16.63 -0.89
N ASN A 154 -6.45 16.71 -0.06
CA ASN A 154 -5.56 17.85 0.01
C ASN A 154 -4.18 17.47 -0.51
N VAL A 155 -3.73 18.14 -1.57
CA VAL A 155 -2.34 18.02 -2.06
C VAL A 155 -1.50 18.99 -1.26
N ALA A 156 -0.98 18.52 -0.12
CA ALA A 156 -0.24 19.34 0.83
C ALA A 156 1.11 19.80 0.28
N ALA A 157 1.69 19.05 -0.66
CA ALA A 157 2.87 19.46 -1.40
C ALA A 157 2.88 18.84 -2.80
N ASP A 158 3.37 19.58 -3.77
CA ASP A 158 3.59 19.08 -5.14
C ASP A 158 4.98 19.49 -5.62
N SER A 159 5.86 18.52 -5.84
CA SER A 159 7.25 18.78 -6.22
C SER A 159 7.36 19.54 -7.54
N ARG A 160 6.36 19.46 -8.41
CA ARG A 160 6.37 20.14 -9.72
C ARG A 160 6.31 21.65 -9.57
N VAL A 161 5.74 22.16 -8.47
CA VAL A 161 5.64 23.60 -8.19
C VAL A 161 7.03 24.19 -7.94
N SER A 162 7.88 23.48 -7.17
CA SER A 162 9.24 23.91 -6.85
C SER A 162 10.31 23.40 -7.82
N ASN A 163 9.96 22.53 -8.77
CA ASN A 163 10.90 21.87 -9.68
C ASN A 163 10.51 22.00 -11.17
N ASN A 164 10.18 23.20 -11.63
CA ASN A 164 9.95 23.51 -13.05
C ASN A 164 8.98 22.54 -13.77
N GLY A 165 7.89 22.15 -13.09
CA GLY A 165 6.89 21.23 -13.63
C GLY A 165 7.29 19.75 -13.61
N LYS A 166 8.44 19.38 -13.04
CA LYS A 166 8.98 18.01 -13.04
C LYS A 166 8.94 17.36 -11.66
N PHE A 167 8.86 16.04 -11.66
CA PHE A 167 9.14 15.23 -10.48
C PHE A 167 10.66 15.13 -10.23
N GLY A 168 11.07 14.73 -9.02
CA GLY A 168 12.48 14.46 -8.71
C GLY A 168 13.06 15.20 -7.49
N GLY A 169 12.21 15.77 -6.65
CA GLY A 169 12.62 16.35 -5.37
C GLY A 169 11.46 16.29 -4.37
N ILE A 170 11.79 16.36 -3.09
CA ILE A 170 10.81 16.51 -2.00
C ILE A 170 10.85 17.97 -1.58
N PRO A 171 9.74 18.73 -1.64
CA PRO A 171 9.71 20.10 -1.13
C PRO A 171 10.06 20.15 0.36
N GLU A 172 10.71 21.24 0.80
CA GLU A 172 10.99 21.48 2.22
C GLU A 172 9.72 21.35 3.07
N GLU A 173 9.78 20.63 4.18
CA GLU A 173 8.61 20.31 5.02
C GLU A 173 7.88 21.57 5.50
N SER A 174 8.62 22.64 5.79
CA SER A 174 8.06 23.93 6.19
C SER A 174 7.17 24.60 5.13
N THR A 175 7.18 24.10 3.89
CA THR A 175 6.36 24.61 2.79
C THR A 175 5.06 23.81 2.59
N TRP A 176 4.89 22.69 3.31
CA TRP A 176 3.72 21.83 3.15
C TRP A 176 2.49 22.46 3.81
N THR A 177 1.35 22.36 3.13
CA THR A 177 0.05 22.88 3.62
C THR A 177 -0.84 21.71 4.06
N LEU A 178 -0.54 21.15 5.23
CA LEU A 178 -1.27 20.00 5.79
C LEU A 178 -2.64 20.39 6.35
N SER A 179 -3.60 19.47 6.25
CA SER A 179 -4.91 19.58 6.89
C SER A 179 -4.79 19.40 8.41
N LYS A 180 -5.80 19.87 9.15
CA LYS A 180 -5.87 19.63 10.59
C LYS A 180 -6.32 18.19 10.85
N ALA A 181 -5.48 17.38 11.49
CA ALA A 181 -5.75 15.97 11.84
C ALA A 181 -6.26 15.11 10.66
N PRO A 182 -5.46 14.98 9.57
CA PRO A 182 -5.87 14.21 8.39
C PRO A 182 -5.96 12.72 8.70
N ALA A 183 -6.63 11.95 7.84
CA ALA A 183 -6.82 10.51 8.06
C ALA A 183 -5.52 9.69 7.97
N PHE A 184 -4.44 10.23 7.39
CA PHE A 184 -3.14 9.57 7.24
C PHE A 184 -2.15 9.98 8.35
N THR A 185 -2.57 9.94 9.63
CA THR A 185 -1.72 10.24 10.81
C THR A 185 -2.01 9.35 11.99
#